data_AF-A0A4R2H8N7-F1
#
_entry.id   AF-A0A4R2H8N7-F1
#
_cell.length_a   1.000
_cell.length_b   1.000
_cell.length_c   1.000
_cell.angle_alpha   90.00
_cell.angle_beta   90.00
_cell.angle_gamma   90.00
#
_symmetry.space_group_name_H-M   'P 1'
#
loop_
_entity.id
_entity.type
_entity.pdbx_description
1 polymer ?
#
loop_
_entity_poly.entity_id
_entity_poly.type
_entity_poly.pdbx_seq_one_letter_code
_entity_poly.pdbx_strand_id
1 'polypeptide(L)'
;MNISYFKPRKPFSFSAHPYDLGTFMGLWHSHDDNHFLLNLYRINEERFFEYYNHHLNYALENNLISEEDFFCHVWQIVQTRIKHLEIQDPFSRNHAIHRQSIEKLQQFQKYLHSIDQWNARPSHIVIAEKDELIQNQKIEKLNAELAELNQYEVSLKILIDDGHLPTLIDVIQQLR
;
A
#
# COMPACT_ATOMS: atom_id res chain seq x y z
N MET A 1 14.30 -20.75 21.62
CA MET A 1 12.96 -20.21 21.95
C MET A 1 12.59 -19.27 20.82
N ASN A 2 11.55 -19.56 20.04
CA ASN A 2 11.02 -18.56 19.11
C ASN A 2 10.41 -17.44 19.95
N ILE A 3 10.94 -16.24 19.81
CA ILE A 3 10.44 -15.04 20.48
C ILE A 3 9.15 -14.68 19.76
N SER A 4 8.03 -14.66 20.47
CA SER A 4 6.77 -14.20 19.91
C SER A 4 6.70 -12.69 20.02
N TYR A 5 6.45 -12.01 18.90
CA TYR A 5 6.28 -10.55 18.88
C TYR A 5 4.89 -10.11 19.35
N PHE A 6 3.96 -11.05 19.54
CA PHE A 6 2.59 -10.76 19.91
C PHE A 6 2.33 -11.02 21.38
N LYS A 7 1.59 -10.12 22.02
CA LYS A 7 1.15 -10.25 23.41
C LYS A 7 0.38 -11.56 23.66
N PRO A 8 0.92 -12.51 24.45
CA PRO A 8 0.24 -13.76 24.75
C PRO A 8 -0.76 -13.58 25.90
N ARG A 9 -1.82 -14.37 25.87
CA ARG A 9 -2.75 -14.52 26.99
C ARG A 9 -2.05 -15.20 28.15
N LYS A 10 -2.20 -14.62 29.34
CA LYS A 10 -1.73 -15.24 30.58
C LYS A 10 -2.49 -16.56 30.81
N PRO A 11 -1.80 -17.69 31.02
CA PRO A 11 -2.45 -18.97 31.27
C PRO A 11 -3.34 -18.88 32.51
N PHE A 12 -4.49 -19.55 32.46
CA PHE A 12 -5.50 -19.56 33.53
C PHE A 12 -6.11 -18.19 33.88
N SER A 13 -5.95 -17.17 33.02
CA SER A 13 -6.56 -15.86 33.24
C SER A 13 -8.00 -15.82 32.74
N PHE A 14 -8.95 -15.53 33.64
CA PHE A 14 -10.37 -15.31 33.31
C PHE A 14 -10.67 -13.88 32.83
N SER A 15 -9.75 -12.94 33.02
CA SER A 15 -9.88 -11.53 32.66
C SER A 15 -8.82 -11.11 31.63
N ALA A 16 -8.57 -11.95 30.62
CA ALA A 16 -7.62 -11.63 29.56
C ALA A 16 -8.15 -10.51 28.67
N HIS A 17 -7.25 -9.69 28.13
CA HIS A 17 -7.65 -8.67 27.17
C HIS A 17 -8.23 -9.36 25.92
N PRO A 18 -9.27 -8.81 25.26
CA PRO A 18 -9.87 -9.43 24.08
C PRO A 18 -8.89 -9.65 22.92
N TYR A 19 -7.76 -8.94 22.91
CA TYR A 19 -6.72 -9.03 21.89
C TYR A 19 -5.54 -9.93 22.29
N ASP A 20 -5.47 -10.42 23.52
CA ASP A 20 -4.39 -11.31 23.93
C ASP A 20 -4.44 -12.63 23.15
N LEU A 21 -3.29 -13.08 22.65
CA LEU A 21 -3.23 -14.26 21.77
C LEU A 21 -3.11 -15.58 22.55
N GLY A 22 -3.76 -16.61 22.02
CA GLY A 22 -3.65 -17.98 22.53
C GLY A 22 -4.91 -18.48 23.21
N THR A 23 -4.77 -19.64 23.83
CA THR A 23 -5.87 -20.35 24.50
C THR A 23 -5.90 -20.04 25.99
N PHE A 24 -6.83 -20.65 26.73
CA PHE A 24 -6.82 -20.61 28.20
C PHE A 24 -5.51 -21.17 28.80
N MET A 25 -4.84 -22.08 28.08
CA MET A 25 -3.52 -22.61 28.44
C MET A 25 -2.36 -21.71 27.99
N GLY A 26 -2.64 -20.54 27.43
CA GLY A 26 -1.65 -19.63 26.85
C GLY A 26 -1.42 -19.85 25.35
N LEU A 27 -0.37 -19.22 24.84
CA LEU A 27 0.03 -19.25 23.44
C LEU A 27 0.83 -20.53 23.13
N TRP A 28 0.39 -21.29 22.12
CA TRP A 28 1.11 -22.49 21.67
C TRP A 28 2.37 -22.08 20.89
N HIS A 29 3.48 -22.78 21.15
CA HIS A 29 4.78 -22.45 20.56
C HIS A 29 4.75 -22.48 19.02
N SER A 30 5.37 -21.46 18.40
CA SER A 30 5.56 -21.31 16.94
C SER A 30 4.28 -21.17 16.11
N HIS A 31 3.14 -20.87 16.72
CA HIS A 31 1.86 -20.64 16.03
C HIS A 31 1.25 -19.27 16.37
N ASP A 32 2.08 -18.34 16.83
CA ASP A 32 1.66 -16.98 17.17
C ASP A 32 1.07 -16.22 15.98
N ASP A 33 1.68 -16.33 14.81
CA ASP A 33 1.14 -15.77 13.56
C ASP A 33 -0.28 -16.30 13.27
N ASN A 34 -0.51 -17.60 13.51
CA ASN A 34 -1.83 -18.21 13.32
C ASN A 34 -2.85 -17.71 14.35
N HIS A 35 -2.43 -17.56 15.61
CA HIS A 35 -3.29 -17.00 16.65
C HIS A 35 -3.64 -15.54 16.35
N PHE A 36 -2.70 -14.77 15.82
CA PHE A 36 -2.92 -13.39 15.40
C PHE A 36 -3.99 -13.34 14.29
N LEU A 37 -3.86 -14.18 13.26
CA LEU A 37 -4.83 -14.26 12.17
C LEU A 37 -6.21 -14.74 12.63
N LEU A 38 -6.27 -15.72 13.54
CA LEU A 38 -7.52 -16.23 14.09
C LEU A 38 -8.31 -15.15 14.83
N ASN A 39 -7.62 -14.30 15.61
CA ASN A 39 -8.26 -13.16 16.26
C ASN A 39 -8.66 -12.10 15.23
N LEU A 40 -7.82 -11.83 14.23
CA LEU A 40 -8.11 -10.84 13.19
C LEU A 40 -9.42 -11.13 12.45
N TYR A 41 -9.73 -12.39 12.12
CA TYR A 41 -10.99 -12.76 11.46
C TYR A 41 -12.25 -12.43 12.29
N ARG A 42 -12.10 -12.28 13.61
CA ARG A 42 -13.21 -12.03 14.55
C ARG A 42 -13.38 -10.54 14.87
N ILE A 43 -12.44 -9.70 14.43
CA ILE A 43 -12.38 -8.28 14.75
C ILE A 43 -13.02 -7.47 13.61
N ASN A 44 -13.73 -6.40 13.98
CA ASN A 44 -14.30 -5.46 13.04
C ASN A 44 -13.24 -4.47 12.55
N GLU A 45 -13.42 -3.92 11.35
CA GLU A 45 -12.45 -3.02 10.72
C GLU A 45 -12.15 -1.79 11.59
N GLU A 46 -13.16 -1.26 12.27
CA GLU A 46 -13.05 -0.16 13.23
C GLU A 46 -12.03 -0.42 14.34
N ARG A 47 -11.77 -1.69 14.65
CA ARG A 47 -10.90 -2.13 15.75
C ARG A 47 -9.51 -2.58 15.30
N PHE A 48 -9.20 -2.47 14.01
CA PHE A 48 -7.90 -2.89 13.48
C PHE A 48 -6.75 -2.07 14.07
N PHE A 49 -6.97 -0.78 14.31
CA PHE A 49 -5.98 0.10 14.92
C PHE A 49 -5.61 -0.32 16.34
N GLU A 50 -6.61 -0.50 17.21
CA GLU A 50 -6.38 -0.90 18.60
C GLU A 50 -5.80 -2.31 18.68
N TYR A 51 -6.23 -3.21 17.79
CA TYR A 51 -5.70 -4.56 17.73
C TYR A 51 -4.22 -4.59 17.34
N TYR A 52 -3.86 -3.86 16.28
CA TYR A 52 -2.47 -3.74 15.83
C TYR A 52 -1.59 -3.10 16.91
N ASN A 53 -2.02 -1.96 17.47
CA ASN A 53 -1.26 -1.25 18.49
C ASN A 53 -1.12 -2.02 19.80
N HIS A 54 -2.10 -2.84 20.18
CA HIS A 54 -1.99 -3.70 21.36
C HIS A 54 -0.78 -4.64 21.27
N HIS A 55 -0.50 -5.17 20.08
CA HIS A 55 0.64 -6.04 19.86
C HIS A 55 1.94 -5.28 19.59
N LEU A 56 1.88 -4.17 18.85
CA LEU A 56 3.04 -3.30 18.63
C LEU A 56 3.58 -2.76 19.97
N ASN A 57 2.71 -2.20 20.82
CA ASN A 57 3.10 -1.66 22.12
C ASN A 57 3.75 -2.74 22.98
N TYR A 58 3.19 -3.95 23.01
CA TYR A 58 3.81 -5.07 23.71
C TYR A 58 5.21 -5.39 23.18
N ALA A 59 5.37 -5.43 21.85
CA ALA A 59 6.64 -5.74 21.21
C ALA A 59 7.72 -4.68 21.54
N LEU A 60 7.34 -3.40 21.51
CA LEU A 60 8.21 -2.27 21.84
C LEU A 60 8.55 -2.20 23.33
N GLU A 61 7.56 -2.33 24.22
CA GLU A 61 7.74 -2.33 25.68
C GLU A 61 8.71 -3.43 26.14
N ASN A 62 8.74 -4.56 25.44
CA ASN A 62 9.60 -5.69 25.75
C ASN A 62 10.90 -5.71 24.91
N ASN A 63 11.18 -4.66 24.12
CA ASN A 63 12.35 -4.54 23.24
C ASN A 63 12.56 -5.78 22.34
N LEU A 64 11.47 -6.35 21.82
CA LEU A 64 11.54 -7.59 21.03
C LEU A 64 11.95 -7.32 19.58
N ILE A 65 11.54 -6.18 19.04
CA ILE A 65 11.63 -5.85 17.62
C ILE A 65 11.42 -4.34 17.43
N SER A 66 11.93 -3.77 16.33
CA SER A 66 11.64 -2.38 15.97
C SER A 66 10.21 -2.23 15.43
N GLU A 67 9.70 -1.00 15.38
CA GLU A 67 8.38 -0.73 14.80
C GLU A 67 8.32 -1.11 13.30
N GLU A 68 9.38 -0.80 12.56
CA GLU A 68 9.52 -1.15 11.13
C GLU A 68 9.50 -2.66 10.93
N ASP A 69 10.32 -3.39 11.69
CA ASP A 69 10.42 -4.84 11.56
C ASP A 69 9.11 -5.53 11.98
N PHE A 70 8.42 -4.99 13.00
CA PHE A 70 7.10 -5.48 13.40
C PHE A 70 6.06 -5.26 12.30
N PHE A 71 6.04 -4.08 11.69
CA PHE A 71 5.18 -3.79 10.56
C PHE A 71 5.46 -4.74 9.39
N CYS A 72 6.73 -4.93 9.03
CA CYS A 72 7.15 -5.87 7.99
C CYS A 72 6.70 -7.30 8.28
N HIS A 73 6.84 -7.76 9.53
CA HIS A 73 6.42 -9.09 9.96
C HIS A 73 4.91 -9.28 9.80
N VAL A 74 4.10 -8.35 10.34
CA VAL A 74 2.64 -8.38 10.22
C VAL A 74 2.20 -8.35 8.76
N TRP A 75 2.82 -7.50 7.95
CA TRP A 75 2.58 -7.42 6.52
C TRP A 75 2.82 -8.76 5.82
N GLN A 76 3.97 -9.39 6.08
CA GLN A 76 4.35 -10.68 5.51
C GLN A 76 3.39 -11.81 5.89
N ILE A 77 2.96 -11.87 7.16
CA ILE A 77 1.99 -12.88 7.62
C ILE A 77 0.68 -12.75 6.84
N VAL A 78 0.14 -11.54 6.73
CA VAL A 78 -1.12 -11.27 6.04
C VAL A 78 -1.01 -11.65 4.57
N GLN A 79 0.04 -11.19 3.88
CA GLN A 79 0.27 -11.54 2.48
C GLN A 79 0.42 -13.04 2.26
N THR A 80 1.19 -13.72 3.11
CA THR A 80 1.42 -15.16 3.03
C THR A 80 0.12 -15.92 3.22
N ARG A 81 -0.74 -15.47 4.14
CA ARG A 81 -2.03 -16.10 4.38
C ARG A 81 -3.02 -15.91 3.23
N ILE A 82 -3.06 -14.72 2.62
CA ILE A 82 -3.88 -14.48 1.42
C ILE A 82 -3.47 -15.45 0.31
N LYS A 83 -2.17 -15.48 -0.05
CA LYS A 83 -1.66 -16.40 -1.08
C LYS A 83 -1.97 -17.85 -0.77
N HIS A 84 -1.82 -18.26 0.49
CA HIS A 84 -2.15 -19.61 0.91
C HIS A 84 -3.63 -19.94 0.68
N LEU A 85 -4.55 -19.04 1.00
CA LEU A 85 -5.99 -19.25 0.81
C LEU A 85 -6.41 -19.20 -0.68
N GLU A 86 -5.73 -18.40 -1.49
CA GLU A 86 -5.96 -18.32 -2.94
C GLU A 86 -5.58 -19.60 -3.70
N ILE A 87 -4.54 -20.31 -3.24
CA ILE A 87 -4.09 -21.57 -3.84
C ILE A 87 -4.98 -22.77 -3.44
N GLN A 88 -5.78 -22.63 -2.38
CA GLN A 88 -6.65 -23.71 -1.91
C GLN A 88 -7.74 -24.05 -2.93
N ASP A 89 -8.14 -25.32 -2.96
CA ASP A 89 -9.15 -25.84 -3.89
C ASP A 89 -10.48 -25.05 -3.78
N PRO A 90 -10.92 -24.39 -4.88
CA PRO A 90 -12.19 -23.68 -4.94
C PRO A 90 -13.42 -24.56 -4.76
N PHE A 91 -13.31 -25.88 -4.98
CA PHE A 91 -14.42 -26.82 -4.83
C PHE A 91 -14.48 -27.46 -3.43
N SER A 92 -13.59 -27.08 -2.54
CA SER A 92 -13.62 -27.53 -1.15
C SER A 92 -14.84 -26.99 -0.40
N ARG A 93 -15.34 -27.77 0.57
CA ARG A 93 -16.46 -27.35 1.44
C ARG A 93 -16.16 -26.06 2.23
N ASN A 94 -14.88 -25.73 2.39
CA ASN A 94 -14.42 -24.55 3.13
C ASN A 94 -14.24 -23.32 2.24
N HIS A 95 -14.50 -23.41 0.93
CA HIS A 95 -14.26 -22.30 0.00
C HIS A 95 -14.98 -21.01 0.39
N ALA A 96 -16.23 -21.10 0.86
CA ALA A 96 -16.98 -19.93 1.36
C ALA A 96 -16.27 -19.25 2.55
N ILE A 97 -15.72 -20.04 3.47
CA ILE A 97 -14.96 -19.53 4.63
C ILE A 97 -13.64 -18.92 4.17
N HIS A 98 -12.96 -19.54 3.21
CA HIS A 98 -11.71 -19.01 2.64
C HIS A 98 -11.95 -17.65 1.99
N ARG A 99 -13.03 -17.49 1.23
CA ARG A 99 -13.41 -16.22 0.61
C ARG A 99 -13.64 -15.12 1.65
N GLN A 100 -14.43 -15.39 2.69
CA GLN A 100 -14.66 -14.43 3.78
C GLN A 100 -13.35 -14.08 4.51
N SER A 101 -12.48 -15.06 4.71
CA SER A 101 -11.17 -14.87 5.34
C SER A 101 -10.27 -13.98 4.47
N ILE A 102 -10.25 -14.20 3.15
CA ILE A 102 -9.52 -13.36 2.19
C ILE A 102 -10.05 -11.92 2.24
N GLU A 103 -11.37 -11.73 2.20
CA GLU A 103 -11.98 -10.39 2.28
C GLU A 103 -11.55 -9.66 3.56
N LYS A 104 -11.57 -10.35 4.71
CA LYS A 104 -11.08 -9.79 5.98
C LYS A 104 -9.59 -9.43 5.95
N LEU A 105 -8.75 -10.28 5.36
CA LEU A 105 -7.31 -10.01 5.23
C LEU A 105 -7.04 -8.84 4.29
N GLN A 106 -7.79 -8.71 3.20
CA GLN A 106 -7.69 -7.58 2.28
C GLN A 106 -8.13 -6.27 2.94
N GLN A 107 -9.18 -6.29 3.78
CA GLN A 107 -9.57 -5.13 4.58
C GLN A 107 -8.44 -4.73 5.55
N PHE A 108 -7.86 -5.70 6.25
CA PHE A 108 -6.74 -5.41 7.14
C PHE A 108 -5.50 -4.93 6.38
N GLN A 109 -5.24 -5.47 5.18
CA GLN A 109 -4.17 -4.99 4.31
C GLN A 109 -4.38 -3.54 3.89
N LYS A 110 -5.62 -3.10 3.60
CA LYS A 110 -5.94 -1.68 3.36
C LYS A 110 -5.63 -0.81 4.58
N TYR A 111 -5.93 -1.29 5.78
CA TYR A 111 -5.53 -0.61 7.01
C TYR A 111 -4.00 -0.51 7.13
N LEU A 112 -3.27 -1.62 6.91
CA LEU A 112 -1.81 -1.61 6.93
C LEU A 112 -1.23 -0.64 5.88
N HIS A 113 -1.85 -0.55 4.70
CA HIS A 113 -1.49 0.43 3.68
C HIS A 113 -1.65 1.88 4.18
N SER A 114 -2.69 2.18 4.95
CA SER A 114 -2.91 3.55 5.46
C SER A 114 -1.89 4.00 6.49
N ILE A 115 -1.21 3.06 7.15
CA ILE A 115 -0.20 3.35 8.18
C ILE A 115 1.23 3.10 7.69
N ASP A 116 1.43 2.62 6.45
CA ASP A 116 2.74 2.28 5.90
C ASP A 116 3.60 3.53 5.72
N GLN A 117 4.65 3.66 6.53
CA GLN A 117 5.66 4.70 6.42
C GLN A 117 6.98 4.17 5.81
N TRP A 118 7.13 2.85 5.71
CA TRP A 118 8.41 2.20 5.39
C TRP A 118 8.47 1.62 3.99
N ASN A 119 7.36 1.63 3.25
CA ASN A 119 7.23 0.93 1.97
C ASN A 119 7.57 -0.56 2.08
N ALA A 120 7.11 -1.24 3.14
CA ALA A 120 7.37 -2.68 3.37
C ALA A 120 6.79 -3.62 2.30
N ARG A 121 6.18 -3.05 1.27
CA ARG A 121 5.55 -3.72 0.14
C ARG A 121 6.61 -4.35 -0.77
N PRO A 122 6.26 -5.41 -1.51
CA PRO A 122 7.12 -5.95 -2.55
C PRO A 122 7.57 -4.83 -3.50
N SER A 123 8.88 -4.76 -3.74
CA SER A 123 9.54 -3.67 -4.49
C SER A 123 8.85 -3.38 -5.83
N HIS A 124 8.35 -4.40 -6.53
CA HIS A 124 7.67 -4.23 -7.82
C HIS A 124 6.39 -3.37 -7.76
N ILE A 125 5.62 -3.39 -6.66
CA ILE A 125 4.41 -2.58 -6.51
C ILE A 125 4.79 -1.13 -6.20
N VAL A 126 5.77 -0.95 -5.31
CA VAL A 126 6.30 0.38 -4.94
C VAL A 126 6.97 1.05 -6.14
N ILE A 127 7.69 0.28 -6.95
CA ILE A 127 8.34 0.77 -8.17
C ILE A 127 7.29 1.18 -9.19
N ALA A 128 6.25 0.37 -9.43
CA ALA A 128 5.18 0.72 -10.37
C ALA A 128 4.44 2.03 -9.97
N GLU A 129 4.08 2.19 -8.69
CA GLU A 129 3.45 3.43 -8.21
C GLU A 129 4.40 4.64 -8.30
N LYS A 130 5.68 4.47 -7.97
CA LYS A 130 6.68 5.53 -8.11
C LYS A 130 6.94 5.88 -9.57
N ASP A 131 6.95 4.90 -10.46
CA ASP A 131 7.09 5.11 -11.90
C ASP A 131 5.88 5.85 -12.47
N GLU A 132 4.66 5.54 -12.03
CA GLU A 132 3.46 6.32 -12.40
C GLU A 132 3.56 7.78 -11.92
N LEU A 133 4.01 8.03 -10.68
CA LEU A 133 4.23 9.38 -10.18
C LEU A 133 5.31 10.12 -10.99
N ILE A 134 6.42 9.45 -11.33
CA ILE A 134 7.49 10.02 -12.16
C ILE A 134 6.96 10.33 -13.56
N GLN A 135 6.16 9.44 -14.17
CA GLN A 135 5.56 9.69 -15.47
C GLN A 135 4.60 10.89 -15.43
N ASN A 136 3.75 10.98 -14.41
CA ASN A 136 2.84 12.12 -14.24
C ASN A 136 3.60 13.44 -14.06
N GLN A 137 4.64 13.47 -13.22
CA GLN A 137 5.49 14.65 -13.07
C GLN A 137 6.22 15.02 -14.36
N LYS A 138 6.61 14.03 -15.16
CA LYS A 138 7.26 14.25 -16.46
C LYS A 138 6.28 14.82 -17.48
N ILE A 139 5.04 14.33 -17.48
CA ILE A 139 3.94 14.87 -18.32
C ILE A 139 3.65 16.33 -17.91
N GLU A 140 3.57 16.64 -16.62
CA GLU A 140 3.38 18.01 -16.14
C GLU A 140 4.52 18.94 -16.59
N LYS A 141 5.78 18.51 -16.46
CA LYS A 141 6.94 19.27 -16.94
C LYS A 141 6.91 19.50 -18.46
N LEU A 142 6.62 18.46 -19.23
CA LEU A 142 6.52 18.56 -20.69
C LEU A 142 5.35 19.46 -21.11
N ASN A 143 4.23 19.42 -20.40
CA ASN A 143 3.11 20.32 -20.65
C ASN A 143 3.45 21.79 -20.32
N ALA A 144 4.22 22.03 -19.25
CA ALA A 144 4.71 23.37 -18.92
C ALA A 144 5.68 23.89 -20.00
N GLU A 145 6.59 23.04 -20.47
CA GLU A 145 7.54 23.38 -21.55
C GLU A 145 6.82 23.64 -22.89
N LEU A 146 5.81 22.83 -23.23
CA LEU A 146 4.95 23.08 -24.39
C LEU A 146 4.15 24.38 -24.24
N ALA A 147 3.69 24.74 -23.04
CA ALA A 147 2.98 25.99 -22.82
C ALA A 147 3.90 27.20 -23.01
N GLU A 148 5.16 27.13 -22.56
CA GLU A 148 6.16 28.17 -22.83
C GLU A 148 6.46 28.29 -24.33
N LEU A 149 6.72 27.17 -25.02
CA LEU A 149 7.01 27.17 -26.45
C LEU A 149 5.84 27.71 -27.30
N ASN A 150 4.60 27.37 -26.93
CA ASN A 150 3.40 27.92 -27.58
C ASN A 150 3.30 29.45 -27.44
N GLN A 151 3.76 30.04 -26.33
CA GLN A 151 3.79 31.51 -26.20
C GLN A 151 4.73 32.15 -27.23
N TYR A 152 5.87 31.51 -27.48
CA TYR A 152 6.82 31.98 -28.49
C TYR A 152 6.36 31.66 -29.93
N GLU A 153 5.69 30.55 -30.18
CA GLU A 153 5.14 30.20 -31.50
C GLU A 153 4.06 31.19 -31.97
N VAL A 154 3.17 31.63 -31.07
CA VAL A 154 2.15 32.65 -31.39
C VAL A 154 2.81 33.99 -31.75
N SER A 155 3.98 34.30 -31.19
CA SER A 155 4.75 35.51 -31.55
C SER A 155 5.50 35.41 -32.88
N LEU A 156 5.75 34.19 -33.38
CA LEU A 156 6.44 33.92 -34.65
C LEU A 156 5.49 33.78 -35.84
N LYS A 157 4.18 33.69 -35.61
CA LYS A 157 3.19 33.76 -36.69
C LYS A 157 3.18 35.20 -37.21
N ILE A 158 3.98 35.47 -38.24
CA ILE A 158 4.00 36.75 -38.94
C ILE A 158 2.57 36.99 -39.45
N LEU A 159 1.81 37.82 -38.73
CA LEU A 159 0.54 38.34 -39.16
C LEU A 159 0.83 39.36 -40.26
N ILE A 160 0.86 38.88 -41.49
CA ILE A 160 0.84 39.77 -42.65
C ILE A 160 -0.61 40.18 -42.81
N ASP A 161 -0.90 41.45 -42.53
CA ASP A 161 -2.21 42.04 -42.80
C ASP A 161 -2.54 41.84 -44.29
N ASP A 162 -3.77 41.42 -44.63
CA ASP A 162 -4.13 40.95 -45.98
C ASP A 162 -3.84 42.00 -47.07
N GLY A 163 -3.79 43.28 -46.72
CA GLY A 163 -3.41 44.39 -47.60
C GLY A 163 -1.90 44.50 -47.94
N HIS A 164 -1.01 43.83 -47.20
CA HIS A 164 0.44 43.91 -47.35
C HIS A 164 1.09 42.63 -47.89
N LEU A 165 0.30 41.56 -48.06
CA LEU A 165 0.72 40.33 -48.73
C LEU A 165 1.31 40.55 -50.14
N PRO A 166 0.74 41.43 -50.99
CA PRO A 166 1.29 41.68 -52.33
C PRO A 166 2.68 42.31 -52.30
N THR A 167 2.91 43.23 -51.35
CA THR A 167 4.21 43.93 -51.19
C THR A 167 5.30 42.97 -50.75
N LEU A 168 4.97 42.00 -49.89
CA LEU A 168 5.92 40.98 -49.47
C LEU A 168 6.30 40.03 -50.63
N ILE A 169 5.32 39.65 -51.45
CA ILE A 169 5.54 38.84 -52.65
C ILE A 169 6.43 39.57 -53.65
N ASP A 170 6.23 40.88 -53.83
CA ASP A 170 7.03 41.71 -54.74
C ASP A 170 8.51 41.80 -54.29
N VAL A 171 8.75 41.98 -52.99
CA VAL A 171 10.12 41.97 -52.42
C VAL A 171 10.82 40.62 -52.61
N ILE A 172 10.10 39.51 -52.43
CA ILE A 172 10.66 38.16 -52.67
C ILE A 172 10.99 37.94 -54.14
N GLN A 173 10.18 38.48 -55.07
CA GLN A 173 10.47 38.40 -56.51
C GLN A 173 11.67 39.25 -56.93
N GLN A 174 11.89 40.41 -56.31
CA GLN A 174 13.06 41.27 -56.60
C GLN A 174 14.39 40.69 -56.11
N LEU A 175 14.36 39.79 -55.13
CA LEU A 175 15.54 39.09 -54.60
C LEU A 175 15.87 37.80 -55.36
N ARG A 176 15.06 37.44 -56.36
CA ARG A 176 15.21 36.23 -57.19
C ARG A 176 15.86 36.57 -58.52
#